data_AF-A0A6A6UFP8-F1
#
_entry.id   AF-A0A6A6UFP8-F1
#
_cell.length_a   1.000
_cell.length_b   1.000
_cell.length_c   1.000
_cell.angle_alpha   90.00
_cell.angle_beta   90.00
_cell.angle_gamma   90.00
#
_symmetry.space_group_name_H-M   'P 1'
#
loop_
_entity.id
_entity.type
_entity.pdbx_description
1 polymer ?
#
loop_
_entity_poly.entity_id
_entity_poly.type
_entity_poly.pdbx_seq_one_letter_code
_entity_poly.pdbx_strand_id
1 'polypeptide(L)'
;MSSSPALVTPSKADKRKRRSSTSEPEDSPIPSSKKAKSPVKATPTLSPEEQEAYREYAEYQATWVDRSDIEQMLTPVDQGNRTDWSVWIFNNQCKPNTRFPPTLEEIHRTEAKDFYELRQDELDTLPHKTFQTRYDPNKPGWAYCHFDVLRLVYRKEAMCAGVHREEGYDPSQLLRRGKALYIKRRKKMAKTTRLPKSPKVWRKSCG
;
A
#
# COMPACT_ATOMS: atom_id res chain seq x y z
N MET A 1 -43.26 11.06 -44.61
CA MET A 1 -44.39 11.72 -43.94
C MET A 1 -45.24 10.62 -43.31
N SER A 2 -45.29 10.55 -41.98
CA SER A 2 -46.36 9.90 -41.21
C SER A 2 -46.24 10.41 -39.77
N SER A 3 -47.15 11.32 -39.44
CA SER A 3 -47.45 11.84 -38.11
C SER A 3 -48.26 10.80 -37.33
N SER A 4 -48.08 10.63 -36.01
CA SER A 4 -48.89 11.21 -34.91
C SER A 4 -48.89 10.19 -33.72
N PRO A 5 -49.48 10.44 -32.53
CA PRO A 5 -49.04 11.39 -31.49
C PRO A 5 -49.16 10.88 -30.02
N ALA A 6 -48.62 11.70 -29.09
CA ALA A 6 -49.07 12.10 -27.73
C ALA A 6 -49.55 11.12 -26.62
N LEU A 7 -49.05 11.36 -25.38
CA LEU A 7 -49.78 11.45 -24.08
C LEU A 7 -48.75 11.70 -22.94
N VAL A 8 -48.54 12.93 -22.44
CA VAL A 8 -49.21 13.67 -21.33
C VAL A 8 -49.11 13.01 -19.93
N THR A 9 -48.12 13.49 -19.14
CA THR A 9 -48.03 13.93 -17.70
C THR A 9 -48.96 13.35 -16.60
N PRO A 10 -48.88 13.79 -15.30
CA PRO A 10 -47.77 13.92 -14.33
C PRO A 10 -48.11 13.20 -12.98
N SER A 11 -47.21 13.13 -11.99
CA SER A 11 -47.66 12.99 -10.59
C SER A 11 -46.69 13.55 -9.54
N LYS A 12 -47.30 13.99 -8.44
CA LYS A 12 -46.90 15.02 -7.48
C LYS A 12 -45.99 14.53 -6.36
N ALA A 13 -45.40 15.53 -5.73
CA ALA A 13 -44.73 15.56 -4.43
C ALA A 13 -45.50 14.85 -3.30
N ASP A 14 -44.76 14.38 -2.30
CA ASP A 14 -45.29 14.24 -0.95
C ASP A 14 -44.33 14.78 0.12
N LYS A 15 -44.90 15.61 1.00
CA LYS A 15 -44.31 16.27 2.16
C LYS A 15 -44.64 15.39 3.36
N ARG A 16 -43.65 14.96 4.15
CA ARG A 16 -43.91 14.64 5.57
C ARG A 16 -42.91 15.29 6.51
N LYS A 17 -43.53 15.99 7.45
CA LYS A 17 -43.02 16.85 8.53
C LYS A 17 -43.43 16.16 9.83
N ARG A 18 -42.51 16.05 10.80
CA ARG A 18 -42.77 15.83 12.25
C ARG A 18 -41.43 16.09 12.97
N ARG A 19 -41.22 17.22 13.68
CA ARG A 19 -41.62 17.56 15.07
C ARG A 19 -41.33 16.43 16.06
N SER A 20 -40.79 16.58 17.27
CA SER A 20 -40.09 17.63 18.05
C SER A 20 -39.78 16.99 19.42
N SER A 21 -38.66 17.41 20.03
CA SER A 21 -38.48 17.75 21.47
C SER A 21 -38.45 16.70 22.60
N THR A 22 -37.81 17.14 23.70
CA THR A 22 -37.79 16.62 25.10
C THR A 22 -36.49 15.87 25.42
N SER A 23 -35.65 16.15 26.43
CA SER A 23 -35.57 17.16 27.51
C SER A 23 -34.24 16.92 28.27
N GLU A 24 -33.51 17.96 28.68
CA GLU A 24 -32.60 17.96 29.85
C GLU A 24 -33.42 18.19 31.15
N PRO A 25 -32.88 18.15 32.39
CA PRO A 25 -31.50 17.94 32.87
C PRO A 25 -31.41 16.88 34.01
N GLU A 26 -30.22 16.64 34.57
CA GLU A 26 -29.96 16.68 36.04
C GLU A 26 -28.54 16.21 36.40
N ASP A 27 -28.07 16.82 37.48
CA ASP A 27 -26.73 16.93 38.04
C ASP A 27 -26.26 15.68 38.83
N SER A 28 -24.97 15.32 38.69
CA SER A 28 -24.00 14.81 39.71
C SER A 28 -24.39 13.69 40.72
N PRO A 29 -23.46 12.83 41.25
CA PRO A 29 -22.05 13.11 41.50
C PRO A 29 -21.04 11.97 41.18
N ILE A 30 -19.77 12.37 41.20
CA ILE A 30 -18.55 11.58 41.02
C ILE A 30 -18.25 10.74 42.27
N PRO A 31 -17.96 9.42 42.15
CA PRO A 31 -17.17 8.69 43.13
C PRO A 31 -15.70 8.57 42.67
N SER A 32 -14.85 9.16 43.50
CA SER A 32 -13.39 9.05 43.47
C SER A 32 -12.92 7.67 43.96
N SER A 33 -11.74 7.26 43.50
CA SER A 33 -10.87 6.18 44.01
C SER A 33 -11.00 4.78 43.38
N LYS A 34 -10.05 4.44 42.50
CA LYS A 34 -8.90 3.55 42.82
C LYS A 34 -7.99 3.45 41.60
N LYS A 35 -6.77 3.97 41.75
CA LYS A 35 -5.67 3.92 40.78
C LYS A 35 -5.22 2.45 40.63
N ALA A 36 -5.82 1.72 39.70
CA ALA A 36 -5.30 0.41 39.30
C ALA A 36 -3.95 0.63 38.60
N LYS A 37 -2.87 0.08 39.16
CA LYS A 37 -1.59 -0.05 38.46
C LYS A 37 -1.86 -0.83 37.18
N SER A 38 -1.72 -0.16 36.03
CA SER A 38 -1.79 -0.82 34.73
C SER A 38 -0.74 -1.93 34.69
N PRO A 39 -1.09 -3.13 34.19
CA PRO A 39 -0.11 -4.17 33.96
C PRO A 39 0.92 -3.63 32.97
N VAL A 40 2.19 -3.67 33.35
CA VAL A 40 3.31 -3.41 32.46
C VAL A 40 3.16 -4.40 31.31
N LYS A 41 2.75 -3.92 30.13
CA LYS A 41 2.68 -4.73 28.91
C LYS A 41 4.08 -5.30 28.68
N ALA A 42 4.22 -6.61 28.90
CA ALA A 42 5.42 -7.35 28.52
C ALA A 42 5.69 -7.05 27.05
N THR A 43 6.83 -6.43 26.77
CA THR A 43 7.25 -6.15 25.41
C THR A 43 7.53 -7.51 24.76
N PRO A 44 6.89 -7.85 23.63
CA PRO A 44 7.18 -9.10 22.94
C PRO A 44 8.69 -9.17 22.68
N THR A 45 9.33 -10.21 23.17
CA THR A 45 10.74 -10.47 22.87
C THR A 45 10.79 -10.92 21.42
N LEU A 46 10.99 -9.97 20.51
CA LEU A 46 11.19 -10.20 19.09
C LEU A 46 12.45 -11.03 18.89
N SER A 47 12.41 -11.96 17.94
CA SER A 47 13.59 -12.72 17.54
C SER A 47 14.68 -11.77 17.01
N PRO A 48 15.98 -12.15 17.06
CA PRO A 48 17.04 -11.34 16.48
C PRO A 48 16.79 -10.98 15.00
N GLU A 49 16.21 -11.89 14.23
CA GLU A 49 15.86 -11.69 12.81
C GLU A 49 14.71 -10.68 12.66
N GLU A 50 13.70 -10.74 13.54
CA GLU A 50 12.62 -9.77 13.55
C GLU A 50 13.12 -8.38 13.98
N GLN A 51 14.04 -8.30 14.94
CA GLN A 51 14.64 -7.04 15.38
C GLN A 51 15.45 -6.36 14.27
N GLU A 52 16.20 -7.12 13.48
CA GLU A 52 16.94 -6.61 12.32
C GLU A 52 15.99 -6.08 11.25
N ALA A 53 14.93 -6.84 10.92
CA ALA A 53 13.89 -6.39 10.00
C ALA A 53 13.20 -5.09 10.48
N TYR A 54 12.98 -4.95 11.78
CA TYR A 54 12.43 -3.73 12.38
C TYR A 54 13.39 -2.54 12.30
N ARG A 55 14.69 -2.75 12.50
CA ARG A 55 15.70 -1.70 12.36
C ARG A 55 15.81 -1.24 10.90
N GLU A 56 15.90 -2.17 9.95
CA GLU A 56 15.92 -1.86 8.52
C GLU A 56 14.65 -1.06 8.13
N TYR A 57 13.49 -1.45 8.65
CA TYR A 57 12.24 -0.73 8.43
C TYR A 57 12.23 0.69 9.03
N ALA A 58 12.78 0.87 10.24
CA ALA A 58 12.82 2.16 10.91
C ALA A 58 13.79 3.15 10.22
N GLU A 59 14.98 2.69 9.84
CA GLU A 59 15.93 3.48 9.05
C GLU A 59 15.34 3.86 7.69
N TYR A 60 14.64 2.92 7.04
CA TYR A 60 13.93 3.16 5.79
C TYR A 60 12.81 4.23 5.89
N GLN A 61 12.12 4.31 7.03
CA GLN A 61 11.13 5.38 7.28
C GLN A 61 11.81 6.74 7.49
N ALA A 62 13.00 6.76 8.10
CA ALA A 62 13.73 7.99 8.45
C ALA A 62 14.34 8.71 7.24
N THR A 63 14.59 8.04 6.12
CA THR A 63 15.13 8.70 4.91
C THR A 63 14.04 9.49 4.16
N TRP A 64 13.75 10.71 4.62
CA TRP A 64 12.98 11.69 3.86
C TRP A 64 13.86 12.32 2.77
N VAL A 65 13.34 12.46 1.55
CA VAL A 65 14.01 13.15 0.43
C VAL A 65 13.52 14.59 0.40
N ASP A 66 14.44 15.54 0.26
CA ASP A 66 14.09 16.95 0.13
C ASP A 66 13.35 17.19 -1.19
N ARG A 67 12.42 18.14 -1.19
CA ARG A 67 11.49 18.37 -2.31
C ARG A 67 12.21 18.84 -3.58
N SER A 68 13.33 19.52 -3.41
CA SER A 68 14.24 20.02 -4.45
C SER A 68 14.87 18.90 -5.29
N ASP A 69 15.32 17.82 -4.66
CA ASP A 69 15.93 16.66 -5.34
C ASP A 69 14.94 15.96 -6.29
N ILE A 70 13.63 16.02 -5.98
CA ILE A 70 12.58 15.32 -6.71
C ILE A 70 12.22 16.04 -8.03
N GLU A 71 12.51 17.32 -8.16
CA GLU A 71 12.25 18.08 -9.39
C GLU A 71 13.36 17.91 -10.43
N GLN A 72 14.61 17.76 -9.99
CA GLN A 72 15.74 17.50 -10.89
C GLN A 72 15.73 16.08 -11.47
N MET A 73 15.08 15.11 -10.82
CA MET A 73 15.00 13.72 -11.28
C MET A 73 13.89 13.42 -12.30
N LEU A 74 13.17 14.45 -12.78
CA LEU A 74 12.13 14.28 -13.80
C LEU A 74 12.73 14.41 -15.21
N THR A 75 13.53 13.42 -15.60
CA THR A 75 13.81 13.20 -17.01
C THR A 75 12.63 12.43 -17.64
N PRO A 76 12.35 12.61 -18.94
CA PRO A 76 11.41 11.75 -19.64
C PRO A 76 11.79 10.28 -19.46
N VAL A 77 10.80 9.41 -19.21
CA VAL A 77 11.03 7.96 -19.12
C VAL A 77 11.56 7.48 -20.47
N ASP A 78 12.87 7.25 -20.55
CA ASP A 78 13.52 6.69 -21.72
C ASP A 78 13.05 5.24 -21.93
N GLN A 79 12.80 4.87 -23.18
CA GLN A 79 12.51 3.50 -23.58
C GLN A 79 13.63 2.55 -23.13
N GLY A 80 14.88 3.02 -23.12
CA GLY A 80 16.03 2.27 -22.61
C GLY A 80 15.89 1.87 -21.13
N ASN A 81 15.31 2.73 -20.30
CA ASN A 81 15.15 2.47 -18.86
C ASN A 81 14.14 1.34 -18.58
N ARG A 82 13.08 1.23 -19.40
CA ARG A 82 12.10 0.14 -19.30
C ARG A 82 12.68 -1.21 -19.71
N THR A 83 13.58 -1.20 -20.69
CA THR A 83 14.33 -2.40 -21.09
C THR A 83 15.22 -2.88 -19.93
N ASP A 84 15.95 -1.97 -19.28
CA ASP A 84 16.79 -2.32 -18.11
C ASP A 84 15.97 -2.91 -16.96
N TRP A 85 14.79 -2.36 -16.69
CA TRP A 85 13.88 -2.93 -15.69
C TRP A 85 13.46 -4.35 -16.05
N SER A 86 13.18 -4.61 -17.33
CA SER A 86 12.80 -5.95 -17.81
C SER A 86 13.96 -6.94 -17.69
N VAL A 87 15.18 -6.51 -17.99
CA VAL A 87 16.41 -7.31 -17.78
C VAL A 87 16.61 -7.59 -16.29
N TRP A 88 16.38 -6.60 -15.43
CA TRP A 88 16.48 -6.78 -13.99
C TRP A 88 15.48 -7.83 -13.48
N ILE A 89 14.22 -7.80 -13.92
CA ILE A 89 13.21 -8.82 -13.58
C ILE A 89 13.68 -10.21 -14.00
N PHE A 90 14.19 -10.35 -15.23
CA PHE A 90 14.65 -11.64 -15.75
C PHE A 90 15.79 -12.22 -14.90
N ASN A 91 16.74 -11.37 -14.48
CA ASN A 91 17.89 -11.80 -13.69
C ASN A 91 17.57 -12.03 -12.19
N ASN A 92 16.43 -11.52 -11.69
CA ASN A 92 16.08 -11.57 -10.27
C ASN A 92 14.83 -12.43 -9.99
N GLN A 93 14.53 -13.39 -10.87
CA GLN A 93 13.45 -14.34 -10.63
C GLN A 93 13.67 -15.10 -9.32
N CYS A 94 12.65 -15.11 -8.45
CA CYS A 94 12.72 -15.83 -7.20
C CYS A 94 12.60 -17.33 -7.47
N LYS A 95 13.39 -18.14 -6.76
CA LYS A 95 13.25 -19.59 -6.85
C LYS A 95 11.87 -20.01 -6.32
N PRO A 96 11.21 -20.98 -6.97
CA PRO A 96 9.94 -21.50 -6.48
C PRO A 96 10.10 -22.05 -5.05
N ASN A 97 9.07 -21.88 -4.22
CA ASN A 97 9.02 -22.30 -2.81
C ASN A 97 9.92 -21.55 -1.83
N THR A 98 10.50 -20.40 -2.22
CA THR A 98 11.18 -19.52 -1.26
C THR A 98 10.12 -18.84 -0.39
N ARG A 99 10.02 -19.26 0.88
CA ARG A 99 9.15 -18.61 1.87
C ARG A 99 9.88 -17.41 2.46
N PHE A 100 9.18 -16.29 2.60
CA PHE A 100 9.69 -15.17 3.40
C PHE A 100 9.49 -15.47 4.91
N PRO A 101 10.36 -14.92 5.78
CA PRO A 101 10.22 -15.06 7.23
C PRO A 101 8.84 -14.53 7.70
N PRO A 102 8.41 -14.86 8.93
CA PRO A 102 7.15 -14.35 9.46
C PRO A 102 7.19 -12.82 9.54
N THR A 103 6.66 -12.14 8.52
CA THR A 103 6.62 -10.68 8.50
C THR A 103 5.35 -10.19 9.18
N LEU A 104 5.46 -9.02 9.82
CA LEU A 104 4.35 -8.42 10.56
C LEU A 104 3.24 -7.94 9.63
N GLU A 105 3.57 -7.69 8.37
CA GLU A 105 2.66 -7.21 7.33
C GLU A 105 2.76 -8.08 6.08
N GLU A 106 1.61 -8.57 5.66
CA GLU A 106 1.44 -9.38 4.47
C GLU A 106 0.48 -8.69 3.51
N ILE A 107 0.78 -8.76 2.21
CA ILE A 107 -0.11 -8.26 1.16
C ILE A 107 -0.43 -9.39 0.18
N HIS A 108 -1.70 -9.54 -0.14
CA HIS A 108 -2.14 -10.54 -1.11
C HIS A 108 -1.83 -10.10 -2.54
N ARG A 109 -1.59 -11.08 -3.41
CA ARG A 109 -1.27 -10.87 -4.83
C ARG A 109 -2.19 -9.90 -5.54
N THR A 110 -3.50 -10.08 -5.40
CA THR A 110 -4.48 -9.21 -6.06
C THR A 110 -4.33 -7.76 -5.60
N GLU A 111 -4.20 -7.54 -4.29
CA GLU A 111 -4.00 -6.19 -3.74
C GLU A 111 -2.66 -5.59 -4.19
N ALA A 112 -1.59 -6.38 -4.25
CA ALA A 112 -0.30 -5.93 -4.73
C ALA A 112 -0.35 -5.48 -6.20
N LYS A 113 -1.01 -6.25 -7.06
CA LYS A 113 -1.19 -5.93 -8.49
C LYS A 113 -2.06 -4.69 -8.66
N ASP A 114 -3.20 -4.63 -7.99
CA ASP A 114 -4.20 -3.58 -8.19
C ASP A 114 -3.76 -2.25 -7.58
N PHE A 115 -3.17 -2.26 -6.38
CA PHE A 115 -2.80 -1.03 -5.68
C PHE A 115 -1.48 -0.44 -6.18
N TYR A 116 -0.47 -1.28 -6.44
CA TYR A 116 0.87 -0.86 -6.84
C TYR A 116 1.13 -0.94 -8.34
N GLU A 117 0.16 -1.43 -9.12
CA GLU A 117 0.28 -1.60 -10.58
C GLU A 117 1.49 -2.48 -10.94
N LEU A 118 1.66 -3.56 -10.16
CA LEU A 118 2.69 -4.57 -10.41
C LEU A 118 2.14 -5.68 -11.31
N ARG A 119 3.00 -6.15 -12.22
CA ARG A 119 2.73 -7.32 -13.05
C ARG A 119 3.10 -8.60 -12.31
N GLN A 120 2.68 -9.73 -12.86
CA GLN A 120 2.97 -11.03 -12.23
C GLN A 120 4.47 -11.37 -12.29
N ASP A 121 5.10 -11.18 -13.45
CA ASP A 121 6.54 -11.38 -13.66
C ASP A 121 7.40 -10.52 -12.72
N GLU A 122 6.93 -9.31 -12.40
CA GLU A 122 7.55 -8.45 -11.38
C GLU A 122 7.43 -9.06 -9.98
N LEU A 123 6.24 -9.53 -9.59
CA LEU A 123 6.02 -10.17 -8.28
C LEU A 123 6.73 -11.51 -8.13
N ASP A 124 6.96 -12.22 -9.23
CA ASP A 124 7.70 -13.50 -9.24
C ASP A 124 9.18 -13.32 -8.86
N THR A 125 9.68 -12.07 -8.81
CA THR A 125 11.01 -11.74 -8.24
C THR A 125 11.05 -11.78 -6.71
N LEU A 126 9.89 -11.84 -6.05
CA LEU A 126 9.78 -11.83 -4.59
C LEU A 126 9.48 -13.23 -4.03
N PRO A 127 10.06 -13.56 -2.86
CA PRO A 127 9.59 -14.70 -2.07
C PRO A 127 8.12 -14.55 -1.73
N HIS A 128 7.38 -15.66 -1.75
CA HIS A 128 5.95 -15.64 -1.46
C HIS A 128 5.52 -16.87 -0.69
N LYS A 129 4.37 -16.76 -0.03
CA LYS A 129 3.71 -17.88 0.62
C LYS A 129 2.41 -18.17 -0.11
N THR A 130 2.11 -19.46 -0.24
CA THR A 130 0.83 -19.94 -0.75
C THR A 130 -0.12 -20.25 0.40
N PHE A 131 -1.40 -19.94 0.23
CA PHE A 131 -2.46 -20.32 1.16
C PHE A 131 -3.67 -20.85 0.39
N GLN A 132 -4.45 -21.74 0.99
CA GLN A 132 -5.67 -22.23 0.36
C GLN A 132 -6.74 -21.14 0.38
N THR A 133 -7.32 -20.82 -0.77
CA THR A 133 -8.43 -19.86 -0.81
C THR A 133 -9.74 -20.53 -0.43
N ARG A 134 -10.65 -19.78 0.19
CA ARG A 134 -12.00 -20.27 0.50
C ARG A 134 -12.89 -20.43 -0.74
N TYR A 135 -12.54 -19.74 -1.83
CA TYR A 135 -13.34 -19.65 -3.05
C TYR A 135 -12.97 -20.72 -4.07
N ASP A 136 -11.69 -21.06 -4.18
CA ASP A 136 -11.17 -22.08 -5.09
C ASP A 136 -10.09 -22.90 -4.38
N PRO A 137 -10.41 -24.12 -3.89
CA PRO A 137 -9.44 -24.97 -3.21
C PRO A 137 -8.35 -25.50 -4.15
N ASN A 138 -8.56 -25.47 -5.47
CA ASN A 138 -7.61 -25.94 -6.47
C ASN A 138 -6.62 -24.85 -6.91
N LYS A 139 -6.85 -23.60 -6.53
CA LYS A 139 -5.95 -22.47 -6.83
C LYS A 139 -5.44 -21.83 -5.54
N PRO A 140 -4.14 -22.01 -5.20
CA PRO A 140 -3.59 -21.35 -4.03
C PRO A 140 -3.59 -19.82 -4.22
N GLY A 141 -3.98 -19.11 -3.17
CA GLY A 141 -3.77 -17.68 -3.04
C GLY A 141 -2.31 -17.42 -2.68
N TRP A 142 -1.77 -16.28 -3.13
CA TRP A 142 -0.38 -15.91 -2.85
C TRP A 142 -0.37 -14.64 -2.00
N ALA A 143 0.51 -14.63 -1.01
CA ALA A 143 0.80 -13.46 -0.20
C ALA A 143 2.32 -13.21 -0.22
N TYR A 144 2.68 -11.94 -0.07
CA TYR A 144 4.05 -11.44 -0.06
C TYR A 144 4.28 -10.62 1.20
N CYS A 145 5.55 -10.45 1.58
CA CYS A 145 5.91 -9.42 2.54
C CYS A 145 5.55 -8.05 1.95
N HIS A 146 4.77 -7.25 2.68
CA HIS A 146 4.39 -5.92 2.22
C HIS A 146 5.60 -4.99 2.02
N PHE A 147 6.63 -5.11 2.88
CA PHE A 147 7.85 -4.33 2.78
C PHE A 147 8.63 -4.64 1.50
N ASP A 148 8.77 -5.91 1.14
CA ASP A 148 9.47 -6.31 -0.09
C ASP A 148 8.75 -5.83 -1.34
N VAL A 149 7.41 -5.87 -1.33
CA VAL A 149 6.59 -5.28 -2.40
C VAL A 149 6.86 -3.78 -2.52
N LEU A 150 6.95 -3.05 -1.41
CA LEU A 150 7.31 -1.63 -1.44
C LEU A 150 8.72 -1.40 -2.02
N ARG A 151 9.72 -2.17 -1.59
CA ARG A 151 11.09 -2.08 -2.15
C ARG A 151 11.11 -2.30 -3.65
N LEU A 152 10.36 -3.29 -4.14
CA LEU A 152 10.23 -3.59 -5.56
C LEU A 152 9.64 -2.40 -6.32
N VAL A 153 8.57 -1.79 -5.80
CA VAL A 153 7.92 -0.62 -6.39
C VAL A 153 8.89 0.55 -6.48
N TYR A 154 9.63 0.85 -5.41
CA TYR A 154 10.58 1.96 -5.43
C TYR A 154 11.72 1.73 -6.41
N ARG A 155 12.25 0.50 -6.46
CA ARG A 155 13.25 0.13 -7.45
C ARG A 155 12.73 0.33 -8.87
N LYS A 156 11.50 -0.13 -9.16
CA LYS A 156 10.84 0.07 -10.45
C LYS A 156 10.76 1.54 -10.84
N GLU A 157 10.29 2.40 -9.94
CA GLU A 157 10.22 3.85 -10.20
C GLU A 157 11.59 4.46 -10.49
N ALA A 158 12.59 4.14 -9.66
CA ALA A 158 13.93 4.67 -9.81
C ALA A 158 14.59 4.21 -11.12
N MET A 159 14.47 2.93 -11.45
CA MET A 159 15.04 2.39 -12.69
C MET A 159 14.32 2.93 -13.92
N CYS A 160 12.99 3.05 -13.89
CA CYS A 160 12.25 3.65 -15.00
C CYS A 160 12.59 5.14 -15.20
N ALA A 161 12.93 5.86 -14.13
CA ALA A 161 13.43 7.23 -14.19
C ALA A 161 14.91 7.34 -14.58
N GLY A 162 15.63 6.22 -14.72
CA GLY A 162 17.04 6.20 -15.13
C GLY A 162 18.03 6.53 -14.01
N VAL A 163 17.58 6.54 -12.75
CA VAL A 163 18.42 6.88 -11.59
C VAL A 163 19.66 5.98 -11.49
N HIS A 164 19.54 4.72 -11.90
CA HIS A 164 20.64 3.75 -11.89
C HIS A 164 21.74 4.03 -12.93
N ARG A 165 21.52 4.96 -13.86
CA ARG A 165 22.48 5.35 -14.91
C ARG A 165 23.16 6.69 -14.63
N GLU A 166 22.78 7.37 -13.55
CA GLU A 166 23.39 8.66 -13.20
C GLU A 166 24.88 8.51 -12.86
N GLU A 167 25.71 9.43 -13.33
CA GLU A 167 27.14 9.43 -13.02
C GLU A 167 27.37 9.64 -11.51
N GLY A 168 28.21 8.80 -10.89
CA GLY A 168 28.44 8.84 -9.43
C GLY A 168 27.30 8.24 -8.60
N TYR A 169 26.40 7.47 -9.23
CA TYR A 169 25.28 6.82 -8.57
C TYR A 169 25.70 5.85 -7.44
N ASP A 170 25.11 6.06 -6.27
CA ASP A 170 25.22 5.17 -5.11
C ASP A 170 24.02 4.20 -5.07
N PRO A 171 24.24 2.88 -5.13
CA PRO A 171 23.19 1.86 -5.00
C PRO A 171 22.29 2.05 -3.78
N SER A 172 22.82 2.60 -2.68
CA SER A 172 22.07 2.87 -1.45
C SER A 172 20.93 3.90 -1.67
N GLN A 173 21.07 4.80 -2.65
CA GLN A 173 20.10 5.85 -2.93
C GLN A 173 18.95 5.42 -3.85
N LEU A 174 19.04 4.24 -4.50
CA LEU A 174 18.02 3.80 -5.46
C LEU A 174 16.62 3.80 -4.86
N LEU A 175 16.48 3.14 -3.70
CA LEU A 175 15.19 2.94 -3.06
C LEU A 175 14.68 4.25 -2.48
N ARG A 176 15.58 5.10 -1.97
CA ARG A 176 15.23 6.42 -1.44
C ARG A 176 14.66 7.33 -2.53
N ARG A 177 15.33 7.43 -3.68
CA ARG A 177 14.85 8.20 -4.84
C ARG A 177 13.59 7.59 -5.45
N GLY A 178 13.55 6.27 -5.56
CA GLY A 178 12.37 5.51 -5.99
C GLY A 178 11.13 5.75 -5.13
N LYS A 179 11.30 5.80 -3.80
CA LYS A 179 10.23 6.15 -2.84
C LYS A 179 9.67 7.55 -3.11
N ALA A 180 10.55 8.53 -3.34
CA ALA A 180 10.15 9.89 -3.63
C ALA A 180 9.35 10.00 -4.94
N LEU A 181 9.83 9.33 -6.00
CA LEU A 181 9.14 9.23 -7.29
C LEU A 181 7.76 8.57 -7.16
N TYR A 182 7.68 7.45 -6.44
CA TYR A 182 6.42 6.75 -6.17
C TYR A 182 5.40 7.65 -5.46
N ILE A 183 5.81 8.31 -4.37
CA ILE A 183 4.93 9.19 -3.59
C ILE A 183 4.41 10.33 -4.47
N LYS A 184 5.26 10.93 -5.31
CA LYS A 184 4.87 11.98 -6.26
C LYS A 184 3.86 11.47 -7.28
N ARG A 185 4.10 10.29 -7.88
CA ARG A 185 3.16 9.64 -8.80
C ARG A 185 1.81 9.38 -8.16
N ARG A 186 1.79 8.78 -6.96
CA ARG A 186 0.56 8.52 -6.19
C ARG A 186 -0.20 9.81 -5.84
N LYS A 187 0.50 10.88 -5.45
CA LYS A 187 -0.12 12.19 -5.20
C LYS A 187 -0.76 12.78 -6.46
N LYS A 188 -0.13 12.60 -7.62
CA LYS A 188 -0.68 13.04 -8.91
C LYS A 188 -1.94 12.25 -9.27
N MET A 189 -1.89 10.92 -9.14
CA MET A 189 -3.03 10.03 -9.44
C MET A 189 -4.20 10.23 -8.47
N ALA A 190 -3.94 10.50 -7.18
CA ALA A 190 -4.99 10.77 -6.20
C ALA A 190 -5.79 12.05 -6.50
N LYS A 191 -5.23 12.99 -7.28
CA LYS A 191 -5.94 14.19 -7.76
C LYS A 191 -6.86 13.90 -8.93
N THR A 192 -6.52 12.91 -9.76
CA THR A 192 -7.25 12.58 -11.00
C THR A 192 -8.26 11.45 -10.83
N THR A 193 -8.05 10.57 -9.84
CA THR A 193 -8.78 9.30 -9.73
C THR A 193 -9.07 8.99 -8.26
N ARG A 194 -10.26 8.45 -7.96
CA ARG A 194 -10.60 7.93 -6.62
C ARG A 194 -9.90 6.59 -6.36
N LEU A 195 -8.57 6.61 -6.27
CA LEU A 195 -7.81 5.43 -5.87
C LEU A 195 -7.97 5.18 -4.36
N PRO A 196 -7.92 3.92 -3.91
CA PRO A 196 -7.86 3.61 -2.49
C PRO A 196 -6.67 4.32 -1.83
N LYS A 197 -6.88 4.83 -0.61
CA LYS A 197 -5.86 5.60 0.14
C LYS A 197 -4.68 4.74 0.58
N SER A 198 -4.94 3.48 0.92
CA SER A 198 -3.96 2.50 1.39
C SER A 198 -4.32 1.10 0.88
N PRO A 199 -3.34 0.22 0.68
CA PRO A 199 -3.60 -1.17 0.35
C PRO A 199 -4.22 -1.88 1.56
N LYS A 200 -4.95 -2.97 1.29
CA LYS A 200 -5.32 -3.94 2.33
C LYS A 200 -4.09 -4.76 2.69
N VAL A 201 -3.64 -4.59 3.93
CA VAL A 201 -2.49 -5.31 4.50
C VAL A 201 -2.97 -6.10 5.69
N TRP A 202 -2.55 -7.35 5.78
CA TRP A 202 -2.87 -8.24 6.88
C TRP A 202 -1.72 -8.21 7.88
N ARG A 203 -2.05 -7.92 9.13
CA ARG A 203 -1.12 -8.03 10.24
C ARG A 203 -1.41 -9.30 11.02
N LYS A 204 -0.39 -10.11 11.29
CA LYS A 204 -0.53 -11.17 12.29
C LYS A 204 -0.68 -10.50 13.65
N SER A 205 -1.86 -10.63 14.25
CA SER A 205 -2.05 -10.30 15.65
C SER A 205 -1.25 -11.31 16.48
N CYS A 206 -0.14 -10.88 17.07
CA CYS A 206 0.56 -11.66 18.08
C CYS A 206 -0.39 -11.84 19.27
N GLY A 207 -0.85 -13.08 19.47
CA GLY A 207 -1.62 -13.49 20.65
C GLY A 207 -0.70 -13.80 21.82
#